data_AF-A0A7K0ZZF3-F1
#
_entry.id   AF-A0A7K0ZZF3-F1
#
_cell.length_a   1.000
_cell.length_b   1.000
_cell.length_c   1.000
_cell.angle_alpha   90.00
_cell.angle_beta   90.00
_cell.angle_gamma   90.00
#
_symmetry.space_group_name_H-M   'P 1'
#
loop_
_entity.id
_entity.type
_entity.pdbx_description
1 polymer ?
#
loop_
_entity_poly.entity_id
_entity_poly.type
_entity_poly.pdbx_seq_one_letter_code
_entity_poly.pdbx_strand_id
1 'polypeptide(L)' 'MSQPEDRVSKEAAPETEWQRKRRLAEVFGDVLPATTSDERDPAETRRRDDGDTWLLSQVPPHHGQ' A
#
# COMPACT_ATOMS: atom_id res chain seq x y z
N MET A 1 26.58 -0.37 16.74
CA MET A 1 25.13 -0.44 17.03
C MET A 1 24.42 0.53 16.13
N SER A 2 23.88 0.06 15.00
CA SER A 2 22.84 0.72 14.22
C SER A 2 22.14 -0.35 13.42
N GLN A 3 20.96 -0.75 13.86
CA GLN A 3 19.98 -1.41 13.00
C GLN A 3 18.89 -0.37 12.72
N PRO A 4 18.54 -0.11 11.45
CA PRO A 4 17.21 0.33 11.09
C PRO A 4 16.45 -0.91 10.63
N GLU A 5 15.78 -1.55 11.58
CA GLU A 5 14.81 -2.60 11.34
C GLU A 5 13.46 -2.00 10.96
N ASP A 6 13.17 -1.97 9.66
CA ASP A 6 11.80 -1.88 9.16
C ASP A 6 11.60 -2.75 7.90
N ARG A 7 12.17 -3.96 7.93
CA ARG A 7 11.75 -5.04 7.03
C ARG A 7 10.53 -5.73 7.65
N VAL A 8 9.35 -5.13 7.52
CA VAL A 8 8.09 -5.86 7.72
C VAL A 8 7.17 -5.65 6.52
N SER A 9 7.60 -6.12 5.34
CA SER A 9 6.64 -6.77 4.46
C SER A 9 6.41 -8.17 5.00
N LYS A 10 5.49 -8.30 5.95
CA LYS A 10 4.97 -9.61 6.32
C LYS A 10 3.88 -9.91 5.30
N GLU A 11 4.15 -10.84 4.40
CA GLU A 11 3.14 -11.55 3.60
C GLU A 11 2.18 -12.25 4.57
N ALA A 12 1.26 -11.50 5.16
CA ALA A 12 0.09 -12.05 5.80
C ALA A 12 -0.85 -12.47 4.68
N ALA A 13 -1.32 -13.72 4.71
CA ALA A 13 -2.46 -14.14 3.90
C ALA A 13 -3.57 -13.07 3.99
N PRO A 14 -4.32 -12.82 2.90
CA PRO A 14 -5.31 -11.76 2.88
C PRO A 14 -6.26 -11.93 4.07
N GLU A 15 -6.28 -10.93 4.94
CA GLU A 15 -7.19 -10.89 6.07
C GLU A 15 -8.64 -10.87 5.57
N THR A 16 -9.51 -11.59 6.25
CA THR A 16 -10.95 -11.49 5.99
C THR A 16 -11.45 -10.10 6.40
N GLU A 17 -12.53 -9.61 5.78
CA GLU A 17 -13.10 -8.30 6.11
C GLU A 17 -13.44 -8.15 7.61
N TRP A 18 -13.89 -9.23 8.23
CA TRP A 18 -14.18 -9.26 9.68
C TRP A 18 -12.91 -9.09 10.52
N GLN A 19 -11.81 -9.73 10.15
CA GLN A 19 -10.52 -9.58 10.85
C GLN A 19 -10.02 -8.14 10.74
N ARG A 20 -10.09 -7.56 9.53
CA ARG A 20 -9.71 -6.17 9.28
C ARG A 20 -10.54 -5.21 10.12
N LYS A 21 -11.87 -5.37 10.13
CA LYS A 21 -12.78 -4.52 10.91
C LYS A 21 -12.49 -4.61 12.40
N ARG A 22 -12.26 -5.83 12.93
CA ARG A 22 -11.92 -6.03 14.35
C ARG A 22 -10.62 -5.32 14.74
N ARG A 23 -9.57 -5.45 13.92
CA ARG A 23 -8.27 -4.78 14.16
C ARG A 23 -8.42 -3.27 14.18
N LEU A 24 -9.18 -2.71 13.24
CA LEU A 24 -9.42 -1.26 13.20
C LEU A 24 -10.21 -0.80 14.44
N ALA A 25 -11.20 -1.57 14.87
CA ALA A 25 -11.98 -1.24 16.06
C ALA A 25 -11.17 -1.29 17.37
N GLU A 26 -10.13 -2.12 17.44
CA GLU A 26 -9.23 -2.15 18.61
C GLU A 26 -8.46 -0.83 18.80
N VAL A 27 -8.14 -0.14 17.70
CA VAL A 27 -7.37 1.12 17.73
C VAL A 27 -8.28 2.35 17.69
N PHE A 28 -9.31 2.31 16.86
CA PHE A 28 -10.15 3.46 16.53
C PHE A 28 -11.58 3.38 17.10
N GLY A 29 -11.98 2.23 17.65
CA GLY A 29 -13.37 1.95 18.01
C GLY A 29 -14.26 1.64 16.81
N ASP A 30 -15.57 1.54 17.04
CA ASP A 30 -16.54 1.15 16.00
C ASP A 30 -16.76 2.23 14.92
N VAL A 31 -16.43 3.49 15.23
CA VAL A 31 -16.58 4.63 14.32
C VAL A 31 -15.21 5.01 13.77
N LEU A 32 -15.00 4.77 12.48
CA LEU A 32 -13.77 5.15 11.81
C LEU A 32 -13.76 6.65 11.49
N PRO A 33 -12.59 7.32 11.56
CA PRO A 33 -12.44 8.67 11.04
C PRO A 33 -12.87 8.73 9.57
N ALA A 34 -13.67 9.72 9.22
CA ALA A 34 -13.98 9.99 7.82
C ALA A 34 -12.75 10.60 7.14
N THR A 35 -12.40 10.08 5.96
CA THR A 35 -11.42 10.72 5.07
C THR A 35 -12.15 11.37 3.89
N THR A 36 -11.62 12.47 3.39
CA THR A 36 -12.18 13.16 2.23
C THR A 36 -11.85 12.41 0.94
N SER A 37 -12.40 12.86 -0.18
CA SER A 37 -12.10 12.23 -1.46
C SER A 37 -10.72 12.60 -2.02
N ASP A 38 -10.14 13.73 -1.62
CA ASP A 38 -8.82 14.19 -2.08
C ASP A 38 -7.67 13.44 -1.40
N GLU A 39 -7.86 12.98 -0.16
CA GLU A 39 -6.88 12.15 0.56
C GLU A 39 -6.83 10.69 0.06
N ARG A 40 -7.91 10.23 -0.57
CA ARG A 40 -8.00 8.87 -1.13
C ARG A 40 -7.40 8.88 -2.52
N ASP A 41 -6.33 8.11 -2.76
CA ASP A 41 -5.81 7.92 -4.11
C ASP A 41 -6.76 7.02 -4.92
N PRO A 42 -7.56 7.57 -5.86
CA PRO A 42 -8.47 6.77 -6.67
C PRO A 42 -7.71 5.82 -7.62
N ALA A 43 -6.41 6.03 -7.77
CA ALA A 43 -5.56 5.23 -8.61
C ALA A 43 -4.90 4.08 -7.84
N GLU A 44 -5.00 3.95 -6.51
CA GLU A 44 -4.42 2.80 -5.79
C GLU A 44 -5.04 1.45 -6.21
N THR A 45 -6.31 1.45 -6.65
CA THR A 45 -6.95 0.28 -7.29
C THR A 45 -6.51 0.04 -8.73
N ARG A 46 -6.04 1.07 -9.46
CA ARG A 46 -5.64 0.98 -10.88
C ARG A 46 -4.11 0.88 -11.09
N ARG A 47 -3.31 1.37 -10.16
CA ARG A 47 -1.85 1.55 -10.29
C ARG A 47 -1.04 0.25 -10.22
N ARG A 48 -1.59 -0.84 -9.68
CA ARG A 48 -0.81 -2.09 -9.56
C ARG A 48 -0.36 -2.64 -10.92
N ASP A 49 -1.14 -2.44 -11.98
CA ASP A 49 -0.82 -2.98 -13.30
C ASP A 49 -0.31 -1.90 -14.28
N ASP A 50 -0.82 -0.66 -14.19
CA ASP A 50 -0.50 0.41 -15.16
C ASP A 50 0.75 1.24 -14.81
N GLY A 51 1.07 1.37 -13.51
CA GLY A 51 2.14 2.25 -13.04
C GLY A 51 3.55 1.72 -13.38
N ASP A 52 3.76 0.43 -13.15
CA ASP A 52 5.03 -0.23 -13.45
C ASP A 52 5.30 -0.29 -14.95
N THR A 53 4.25 -0.49 -15.75
CA THR A 53 4.33 -0.49 -17.22
C THR A 53 4.80 0.86 -17.76
N TRP A 54 4.26 1.98 -17.23
CA TRP A 54 4.71 3.31 -17.61
C TRP A 54 6.16 3.55 -17.16
N LEU A 55 6.53 3.19 -15.93
CA LEU A 55 7.89 3.40 -15.42
C LEU A 55 8.95 2.64 -16.21
N LEU A 56 8.68 1.38 -16.58
CA LEU A 56 9.58 0.57 -17.40
C LEU A 56 9.74 1.12 -18.82
N SER A 57 8.71 1.78 -19.36
CA SER A 57 8.79 2.47 -20.67
C SER A 57 9.73 3.68 -20.67
N GLN A 58 10.07 4.22 -19.50
CA GLN A 58 10.93 5.39 -19.34
C GLN A 58 12.41 5.05 -19.17
N VAL A 59 12.79 3.77 -19.16
CA VAL A 59 14.20 3.37 -18.96
C VAL A 59 15.03 3.77 -20.19
N PRO A 60 16.07 4.62 -20.03
CA PRO A 60 16.95 5.01 -21.14
C PRO A 60 17.70 3.81 -21.72
N PRO A 61 18.00 3.79 -23.04
CA PRO A 61 18.57 2.63 -23.74
C PRO A 61 19.98 2.23 -23.27
N HIS A 62 20.67 3.10 -22.54
CA HIS A 62 22.02 2.86 -22.01
C HIS A 62 22.03 2.33 -20.57
N HIS A 63 20.87 2.02 -19.98
CA HIS A 63 20.73 1.56 -18.59
C HIS A 63 21.14 0.09 -18.38
N GLY A 64 22.23 -0.32 -19.01
CA GLY A 64 22.74 -1.70 -19.00
C GLY A 64 24.07 -1.85 -19.71
N GLN A 65 24.97 -0.85 -19.60
CA GLN A 65 26.38 -0.95 -20.02
C GLN A 65 27.27 -0.89 -18.79
#